data_AF-A0A5A8E7N4-F1
#
_entry.id   AF-A0A5A8E7N4-F1
#
_cell.length_a   1.000
_cell.length_b   1.000
_cell.length_c   1.000
_cell.angle_alpha   90.00
_cell.angle_beta   90.00
_cell.angle_gamma   90.00
#
_symmetry.space_group_name_H-M   'P 1'
#
loop_
_entity.id
_entity.type
_entity.pdbx_description
1 polymer ?
#
loop_
_entity_poly.entity_id
_entity_poly.type
_entity_poly.pdbx_seq_one_letter_code
_entity_poly.pdbx_strand_id
1 'polypeptide(L)'
;MLAATRSVLSRAARAPVRAASTVARAAAAASGSESFGSSAWARGLMFGAVAAAAAGSVAACEAEEESPELASMAIFSGNANPDLAALIAEHVGKPLGSATVGRFPDGEVSVSVHENVRGKDIYIIQPTCPPHVNEYLVELLLMVTTMRRASAEKITVVVPYYGYARQDRKMTSRVPISAADIARLLESVGVDRVVALDLHCGQIQGFFGPRVPVDNLAAARVGVSYFARKVDLENPVIVSPDAGGVYRAKVFREGLNLQTGSDAGLAMIVKQRPRAGVVGQMDLVGEVTGCDCIIVDDMIDTAGTLCKAADLLRAKGARRVYCFASHGLFSGPAVQRISKSCLEKVVVVNTIPLASNAKTCDKIEQLSVAPILGDAIKRIHMRKSVSAMFSGKKVVAAASPAAERA
;
A
#
# COMPACT_ATOMS: atom_id res chain seq x y z
N MET A 1 -22.33 -16.56 57.40
CA MET A 1 -22.40 -16.24 58.84
C MET A 1 -21.06 -16.64 59.44
N LEU A 2 -20.34 -15.69 60.07
CA LEU A 2 -19.00 -15.77 60.72
C LEU A 2 -17.79 -16.07 59.78
N ALA A 3 -16.77 -15.24 59.54
CA ALA A 3 -15.97 -14.21 60.26
C ALA A 3 -14.62 -14.73 60.81
N ALA A 4 -13.49 -14.22 60.28
CA ALA A 4 -12.18 -13.94 60.94
C ALA A 4 -11.13 -13.48 59.88
N THR A 5 -10.82 -12.17 59.72
CA THR A 5 -9.66 -11.38 60.27
C THR A 5 -8.26 -11.85 59.78
N ARG A 6 -7.31 -11.05 59.25
CA ARG A 6 -6.71 -9.72 59.60
C ARG A 6 -5.96 -9.13 58.38
N SER A 7 -6.15 -7.87 57.96
CA SER A 7 -5.36 -6.63 58.19
C SER A 7 -3.82 -6.66 58.03
N VAL A 8 -3.25 -5.82 57.14
CA VAL A 8 -2.17 -4.82 57.43
C VAL A 8 -2.25 -3.65 56.41
N LEU A 9 -2.06 -2.44 56.95
CA LEU A 9 -2.07 -1.07 56.41
C LEU A 9 -0.99 -0.78 55.32
N SER A 10 -1.16 0.22 54.44
CA SER A 10 -0.74 1.62 54.72
C SER A 10 -1.50 2.70 53.93
N ARG A 11 -1.73 3.83 54.63
CA ARG A 11 -2.39 5.07 54.20
C ARG A 11 -1.37 6.14 53.81
N ALA A 12 -1.77 7.03 52.90
CA ALA A 12 -1.44 8.47 52.91
C ALA A 12 -2.71 9.21 52.41
N ALA A 13 -3.45 10.00 53.22
CA ALA A 13 -3.21 11.40 53.64
C ALA A 13 -3.01 12.34 52.43
N ARG A 14 -3.72 13.45 52.17
CA ARG A 14 -4.71 14.33 52.84
C ARG A 14 -5.41 15.17 51.73
N ALA A 15 -6.62 15.69 52.00
CA ALA A 15 -7.32 16.73 51.22
C ALA A 15 -6.91 18.16 51.71
N PRO A 16 -7.64 19.26 51.40
CA PRO A 16 -7.90 19.97 50.12
C PRO A 16 -7.51 21.47 50.19
N VAL A 17 -7.53 22.25 49.09
CA VAL A 17 -7.57 23.74 49.15
C VAL A 17 -8.39 24.37 48.01
N ARG A 18 -9.19 25.39 48.37
CA ARG A 18 -10.10 26.24 47.56
C ARG A 18 -9.39 27.39 46.82
N ALA A 19 -9.97 27.76 45.68
CA ALA A 19 -10.23 29.08 45.06
C ALA A 19 -9.33 30.31 45.34
N ALA A 20 -8.89 30.99 44.26
CA ALA A 20 -9.39 32.31 43.79
C ALA A 20 -8.33 33.14 43.04
N SER A 21 -8.67 33.66 41.84
CA SER A 21 -8.49 35.07 41.39
C SER A 21 -8.68 35.15 39.85
N THR A 22 -9.75 35.75 39.34
CA THR A 22 -9.87 37.15 38.87
C THR A 22 -8.79 37.62 37.90
N VAL A 23 -9.11 37.68 36.60
CA VAL A 23 -8.64 38.74 35.68
C VAL A 23 -9.81 39.15 34.78
N ALA A 24 -9.97 40.47 34.67
CA ALA A 24 -11.10 41.20 34.12
C ALA A 24 -11.12 41.28 32.58
N ARG A 25 -12.32 41.57 32.06
CA ARG A 25 -12.62 41.99 30.68
C ARG A 25 -11.96 43.33 30.33
N ALA A 26 -11.57 43.47 29.07
CA ALA A 26 -11.73 44.71 28.30
C ALA A 26 -12.04 44.36 26.84
N ALA A 27 -13.26 44.68 26.42
CA ALA A 27 -13.69 44.72 25.02
C ALA A 27 -13.59 46.18 24.55
N ALA A 28 -13.05 46.40 23.36
CA ALA A 28 -13.17 47.66 22.62
C ALA A 28 -13.92 47.36 21.32
N ALA A 29 -15.01 48.09 21.13
CA ALA A 29 -15.85 48.08 19.95
C ALA A 29 -15.27 49.02 18.88
N ALA A 30 -15.45 48.67 17.61
CA ALA A 30 -15.65 49.63 16.53
C ALA A 30 -16.50 48.99 15.42
N SER A 31 -17.63 49.61 15.19
CA SER A 31 -18.69 49.38 14.21
C SER A 31 -18.27 49.70 12.78
N GLY A 32 -18.91 49.06 11.80
CA GLY A 32 -18.83 49.44 10.39
C GLY A 32 -19.74 48.59 9.52
N SER A 33 -21.05 48.80 9.65
CA SER A 33 -22.08 48.40 8.70
C SER A 33 -22.01 49.23 7.43
N GLU A 34 -22.07 48.65 6.24
CA GLU A 34 -22.82 49.21 5.11
C GLU A 34 -23.33 48.10 4.20
N SER A 35 -24.60 48.25 3.80
CA SER A 35 -25.33 47.46 2.82
C SER A 35 -25.87 48.41 1.74
N PHE A 36 -26.33 47.83 0.62
CA PHE A 36 -27.03 48.40 -0.53
C PHE A 36 -26.22 48.90 -1.74
N GLY A 37 -26.69 48.50 -2.93
CA GLY A 37 -26.50 49.31 -4.14
C GLY A 37 -26.38 48.55 -5.45
N SER A 38 -27.50 48.05 -5.98
CA SER A 38 -27.70 47.73 -7.40
C SER A 38 -27.36 48.90 -8.35
N SER A 39 -26.77 48.65 -9.52
CA SER A 39 -27.29 49.07 -10.84
C SER A 39 -26.25 48.97 -11.96
N ALA A 40 -26.75 48.59 -13.13
CA ALA A 40 -26.05 48.41 -14.38
C ALA A 40 -25.66 49.73 -15.05
N TRP A 41 -24.48 49.82 -15.68
CA TRP A 41 -24.24 50.66 -16.85
C TRP A 41 -23.24 50.00 -17.80
N ALA A 42 -23.70 49.82 -19.04
CA ALA A 42 -22.90 49.44 -20.19
C ALA A 42 -22.06 50.62 -20.70
N ARG A 43 -20.88 50.30 -21.26
CA ARG A 43 -20.08 50.97 -22.32
C ARG A 43 -18.72 50.25 -22.29
N GLY A 44 -18.32 49.46 -23.27
CA GLY A 44 -18.22 49.81 -24.68
C GLY A 44 -16.80 50.28 -24.95
N LEU A 45 -15.87 49.35 -25.17
CA LEU A 45 -14.57 49.62 -25.78
C LEU A 45 -14.16 48.41 -26.62
N MET A 46 -14.45 48.56 -27.92
CA MET A 46 -13.93 47.77 -29.02
C MET A 46 -12.41 47.94 -29.09
N PHE A 47 -11.67 46.85 -28.92
CA PHE A 47 -10.35 46.70 -29.55
C PHE A 47 -10.38 45.39 -30.33
N GLY A 48 -10.48 45.54 -31.66
CA GLY A 48 -10.27 44.45 -32.59
C GLY A 48 -8.80 44.02 -32.53
N ALA A 49 -8.59 42.72 -32.30
CA ALA A 49 -7.34 42.05 -32.59
C ALA A 49 -7.65 40.86 -33.50
N VAL A 50 -6.94 40.85 -34.61
CA VAL A 50 -7.05 39.98 -35.77
C VAL A 50 -6.88 38.51 -35.37
N ALA A 51 -7.89 37.69 -35.65
CA ALA A 51 -7.81 36.25 -35.55
C ALA A 51 -6.98 35.70 -36.72
N ALA A 52 -5.73 35.34 -36.45
CA ALA A 52 -4.93 34.50 -37.35
C ALA A 52 -5.30 33.04 -37.11
N ALA A 53 -5.91 32.42 -38.12
CA ALA A 53 -6.20 30.99 -38.16
C ALA A 53 -4.88 30.20 -38.20
N ALA A 54 -4.58 29.47 -37.12
CA ALA A 54 -3.64 28.36 -37.14
C ALA A 54 -4.45 27.07 -36.99
N ALA A 55 -4.91 26.55 -38.12
CA ALA A 55 -5.43 25.19 -38.24
C ALA A 55 -4.24 24.22 -38.11
N GLY A 56 -3.87 23.89 -36.87
CA GLY A 56 -3.00 22.76 -36.56
C GLY A 56 -3.86 21.52 -36.39
N SER A 57 -3.74 20.58 -37.33
CA SER A 57 -4.44 19.29 -37.28
C SER A 57 -4.12 18.57 -35.98
N VAL A 58 -5.12 18.45 -35.11
CA VAL A 58 -5.14 17.39 -34.09
C VAL A 58 -5.12 16.07 -34.86
N ALA A 59 -3.95 15.43 -34.90
CA ALA A 59 -3.83 14.05 -35.32
C ALA A 59 -4.79 13.24 -34.45
N ALA A 60 -5.84 12.73 -35.06
CA ALA A 60 -6.72 11.75 -34.46
C ALA A 60 -5.81 10.59 -34.01
N CYS A 61 -5.62 10.47 -32.69
CA CYS A 61 -5.13 9.24 -32.11
C CYS A 61 -6.14 8.18 -32.53
N GLU A 62 -5.73 7.32 -33.45
CA GLU A 62 -6.50 6.14 -33.83
C GLU A 62 -6.77 5.38 -32.53
N ALA A 63 -8.03 5.38 -32.10
CA ALA A 63 -8.47 4.59 -30.97
C ALA A 63 -8.23 3.13 -31.37
N GLU A 64 -7.26 2.49 -30.73
CA GLU A 64 -7.07 1.05 -30.85
C GLU A 64 -8.45 0.39 -30.64
N GLU A 65 -8.91 -0.40 -31.62
CA GLU A 65 -10.21 -1.05 -31.56
C GLU A 65 -10.32 -1.81 -30.24
N GLU A 66 -11.21 -1.33 -29.38
CA GLU A 66 -11.39 -1.84 -28.04
C GLU A 66 -11.84 -3.30 -28.16
N SER A 67 -10.99 -4.25 -27.73
CA SER A 67 -11.32 -5.67 -27.86
C SER A 67 -12.70 -5.92 -27.24
N PRO A 68 -13.64 -6.59 -27.94
CA PRO A 68 -15.03 -6.68 -27.52
C PRO A 68 -15.20 -7.34 -26.14
N GLU A 69 -14.23 -8.17 -25.74
CA GLU A 69 -14.18 -8.80 -24.42
C GLU A 69 -13.92 -7.80 -23.29
N LEU A 70 -13.18 -6.71 -23.52
CA LEU A 70 -12.86 -5.70 -22.50
C LEU A 70 -13.95 -4.61 -22.40
N ALA A 71 -14.88 -4.51 -23.35
CA ALA A 71 -15.93 -3.49 -23.37
C ALA A 71 -16.82 -3.52 -22.11
N SER A 72 -17.05 -4.70 -21.52
CA SER A 72 -17.83 -4.87 -20.29
C SER A 72 -17.05 -4.60 -18.99
N MET A 73 -15.76 -4.29 -19.07
CA MET A 73 -14.91 -3.98 -17.92
C MET A 73 -14.91 -2.48 -17.62
N ALA A 74 -14.96 -2.12 -16.33
CA ALA A 74 -14.64 -0.77 -15.87
C ALA A 74 -13.70 -0.81 -14.66
N ILE A 75 -12.72 0.10 -14.64
CA ILE A 75 -11.70 0.20 -13.58
C ILE A 75 -11.87 1.53 -12.86
N PHE A 76 -12.03 1.50 -11.55
CA PHE A 76 -12.14 2.70 -10.71
C PHE A 76 -10.99 2.76 -9.71
N SER A 77 -10.61 3.96 -9.35
CA SER A 77 -9.65 4.23 -8.26
C SER A 77 -10.37 4.89 -7.10
N GLY A 78 -10.01 4.54 -5.87
CA GLY A 78 -10.24 5.45 -4.74
C GLY A 78 -9.08 6.44 -4.57
N ASN A 79 -9.00 7.10 -3.42
CA ASN A 79 -8.01 8.14 -3.16
C ASN A 79 -6.66 7.64 -2.64
N ALA A 80 -6.53 6.35 -2.30
CA ALA A 80 -5.36 5.87 -1.58
C ALA A 80 -4.10 5.76 -2.45
N ASN A 81 -4.24 5.42 -3.73
CA ASN A 81 -3.11 5.31 -4.66
C ASN A 81 -3.55 5.49 -6.13
N PRO A 82 -3.98 6.71 -6.53
CA PRO A 82 -4.44 6.97 -7.88
C PRO A 82 -3.33 6.77 -8.94
N ASP A 83 -2.07 7.02 -8.59
CA ASP A 83 -0.92 6.82 -9.48
C ASP A 83 -0.79 5.36 -9.91
N LEU A 84 -0.87 4.41 -8.96
CA LEU A 84 -0.85 2.99 -9.29
C LEU A 84 -2.10 2.59 -10.10
N ALA A 85 -3.27 3.12 -9.77
CA ALA A 85 -4.49 2.81 -10.51
C ALA A 85 -4.40 3.26 -11.98
N ALA A 86 -3.84 4.43 -12.25
CA ALA A 86 -3.59 4.93 -13.60
C ALA A 86 -2.62 4.01 -14.37
N LEU A 87 -1.51 3.61 -13.76
CA LEU A 87 -0.55 2.69 -14.38
C LEU A 87 -1.16 1.30 -14.66
N ILE A 88 -2.04 0.81 -13.80
CA ILE A 88 -2.77 -0.45 -14.03
C ILE A 88 -3.74 -0.29 -15.20
N ALA A 89 -4.49 0.81 -15.23
CA ALA A 89 -5.46 1.11 -16.28
C ALA A 89 -4.77 1.20 -17.66
N GLU A 90 -3.63 1.90 -17.72
CA GLU A 90 -2.75 1.96 -18.90
C GLU A 90 -2.28 0.57 -19.34
N HIS A 91 -1.76 -0.26 -18.41
CA HIS A 91 -1.34 -1.63 -18.73
C HIS A 91 -2.50 -2.52 -19.19
N VAL A 92 -3.71 -2.28 -18.70
CA VAL A 92 -4.91 -2.99 -19.15
C VAL A 92 -5.35 -2.52 -20.55
N GLY A 93 -5.05 -1.27 -20.93
CA GLY A 93 -5.54 -0.63 -22.15
C GLY A 93 -6.95 -0.06 -21.98
N LYS A 94 -7.28 0.40 -20.76
CA LYS A 94 -8.59 1.00 -20.42
C LYS A 94 -8.38 2.29 -19.63
N PRO A 95 -9.14 3.36 -19.90
CA PRO A 95 -9.10 4.54 -19.04
C PRO A 95 -9.72 4.23 -17.67
N LEU A 96 -9.35 5.01 -16.66
CA LEU A 96 -10.04 5.00 -15.38
C LEU A 96 -11.47 5.53 -15.55
N GLY A 97 -12.39 4.88 -14.87
CA GLY A 97 -13.78 5.25 -14.82
C GLY A 97 -14.01 6.57 -14.08
N SER A 98 -15.08 7.26 -14.45
CA SER A 98 -15.43 8.56 -13.89
C SER A 98 -16.19 8.40 -12.57
N ALA A 99 -15.50 8.65 -11.46
CA ALA A 99 -16.09 8.69 -10.13
C ALA A 99 -15.48 9.84 -9.31
N THR A 100 -16.29 10.47 -8.48
CA THR A 100 -15.85 11.42 -7.47
C THR A 100 -15.93 10.76 -6.11
N VAL A 101 -14.77 10.60 -5.47
CA VAL A 101 -14.64 10.15 -4.08
C VAL A 101 -14.21 11.36 -3.25
N GLY A 102 -15.20 12.12 -2.79
CA GLY A 102 -15.02 13.37 -2.07
C GLY A 102 -15.35 13.23 -0.59
N ARG A 103 -15.41 14.38 0.09
CA ARG A 103 -15.77 14.48 1.50
C ARG A 103 -16.65 15.68 1.77
N PHE A 104 -17.57 15.51 2.70
CA PHE A 104 -18.32 16.62 3.28
C PHE A 104 -17.44 17.40 4.29
N PRO A 105 -17.82 18.64 4.64
CA PRO A 105 -17.04 19.47 5.57
C PRO A 105 -16.86 18.87 6.97
N ASP A 106 -17.73 17.95 7.39
CA ASP A 106 -17.65 17.19 8.65
C ASP A 106 -16.75 15.95 8.57
N GLY A 107 -16.20 15.65 7.38
CA GLY A 107 -15.30 14.53 7.12
C GLY A 107 -15.99 13.25 6.64
N GLU A 108 -17.32 13.24 6.49
CA GLU A 108 -18.02 12.09 5.93
C GLU A 108 -17.65 11.86 4.46
N VAL A 109 -17.44 10.59 4.10
CA VAL A 109 -17.06 10.21 2.74
C VAL A 109 -18.28 10.24 1.82
N SER A 110 -18.14 10.89 0.67
CA SER A 110 -19.17 10.99 -0.36
C SER A 110 -18.67 10.38 -1.66
N VAL A 111 -19.42 9.44 -2.22
CA VAL A 111 -19.08 8.74 -3.46
C VAL A 111 -20.16 8.97 -4.50
N SER A 112 -19.76 9.40 -5.69
CA SER A 112 -20.65 9.54 -6.85
C SER A 112 -19.98 8.96 -8.09
N VAL A 113 -20.71 8.17 -8.86
CA VAL A 113 -20.24 7.54 -10.10
C VAL A 113 -20.93 8.24 -11.27
N HIS A 114 -20.14 8.74 -12.22
CA HIS A 114 -20.61 9.61 -13.31
C HIS A 114 -20.80 8.88 -14.64
N GLU A 115 -20.68 7.55 -14.63
CA GLU A 115 -20.84 6.71 -15.81
C GLU A 115 -21.76 5.52 -15.55
N ASN A 116 -22.25 4.91 -16.63
CA ASN A 116 -23.09 3.72 -16.52
C ASN A 116 -22.23 2.49 -16.20
N VAL A 117 -22.50 1.89 -15.03
CA VAL A 117 -21.86 0.66 -14.53
C VAL A 117 -22.79 -0.56 -14.53
N ARG A 118 -24.03 -0.41 -15.04
CA ARG A 118 -25.03 -1.48 -15.05
C ARG A 118 -24.56 -2.67 -15.89
N GLY A 119 -24.56 -3.86 -15.30
CA GLY A 119 -24.19 -5.10 -15.98
C GLY A 119 -22.71 -5.18 -16.37
N LYS A 120 -21.86 -4.28 -15.88
CA LYS A 120 -20.41 -4.33 -16.11
C LYS A 120 -19.70 -5.12 -15.00
N ASP A 121 -18.55 -5.66 -15.34
CA ASP A 121 -17.58 -6.22 -14.40
C ASP A 121 -16.66 -5.09 -13.90
N ILE A 122 -16.76 -4.77 -12.61
CA ILE A 122 -16.15 -3.59 -11.98
C ILE A 122 -14.90 -4.01 -11.19
N TYR A 123 -13.82 -3.26 -11.38
CA TYR A 123 -12.56 -3.40 -10.64
C TYR A 123 -12.29 -2.13 -9.85
N ILE A 124 -12.23 -2.20 -8.53
CA ILE A 124 -11.95 -1.05 -7.65
C ILE A 124 -10.54 -1.19 -7.07
N ILE A 125 -9.64 -0.29 -7.44
CA ILE A 125 -8.25 -0.28 -6.96
C ILE A 125 -8.17 0.66 -5.75
N GLN A 126 -7.97 0.10 -4.56
CA GLN A 126 -7.87 0.88 -3.33
C GLN A 126 -7.07 0.11 -2.26
N PRO A 127 -5.78 0.43 -2.06
CA PRO A 127 -5.05 -0.04 -0.90
C PRO A 127 -5.59 0.59 0.39
N THR A 128 -5.57 -0.16 1.49
CA THR A 128 -5.97 0.33 2.82
C THR A 128 -4.72 0.70 3.63
N CYS A 129 -4.00 1.72 3.16
CA CYS A 129 -2.67 2.10 3.64
C CYS A 129 -2.64 3.39 4.49
N PRO A 130 -1.54 3.66 5.21
CA PRO A 130 -1.30 4.97 5.81
C PRO A 130 -1.22 6.08 4.74
N PRO A 131 -1.53 7.35 5.08
CA PRO A 131 -1.81 7.85 6.43
C PRO A 131 -3.24 7.59 6.92
N HIS A 132 -4.21 7.35 6.04
CA HIS A 132 -5.65 7.31 6.38
C HIS A 132 -6.29 5.92 6.24
N VAL A 133 -5.71 4.91 6.92
CA VAL A 133 -6.13 3.49 6.78
C VAL A 133 -7.65 3.29 6.92
N ASN A 134 -8.26 3.92 7.92
CA ASN A 134 -9.69 3.79 8.21
C ASN A 134 -10.56 4.47 7.16
N GLU A 135 -10.13 5.63 6.70
CA GLU A 135 -10.91 6.43 5.77
C GLU A 135 -10.88 5.78 4.39
N TYR A 136 -9.71 5.28 3.96
CA TYR A 136 -9.59 4.51 2.72
C TYR A 136 -10.39 3.21 2.74
N LEU A 137 -10.52 2.58 3.91
CA LEU A 137 -11.41 1.43 4.09
C LEU A 137 -12.88 1.85 3.93
N VAL A 138 -13.32 2.93 4.57
CA VAL A 138 -14.71 3.42 4.43
C VAL A 138 -14.99 3.87 2.99
N GLU A 139 -14.05 4.54 2.33
CA GLU A 139 -14.12 4.87 0.90
C GLU A 139 -14.34 3.62 0.06
N LEU A 140 -13.54 2.56 0.26
CA LEU A 140 -13.70 1.29 -0.46
C LEU A 140 -15.09 0.68 -0.24
N LEU A 141 -15.56 0.60 1.01
CA LEU A 141 -16.86 0.05 1.34
C LEU A 141 -17.99 0.84 0.66
N LEU A 142 -17.95 2.17 0.71
CA LEU A 142 -18.95 3.03 0.07
C LEU A 142 -18.88 2.97 -1.46
N MET A 143 -17.70 2.86 -2.06
CA MET A 143 -17.56 2.63 -3.50
C MET A 143 -18.21 1.31 -3.91
N VAL A 144 -17.94 0.21 -3.21
CA VAL A 144 -18.55 -1.10 -3.49
C VAL A 144 -20.07 -1.03 -3.39
N THR A 145 -20.61 -0.45 -2.31
CA THR A 145 -22.07 -0.34 -2.15
C THR A 145 -22.70 0.55 -3.22
N THR A 146 -22.02 1.63 -3.64
CA THR A 146 -22.49 2.51 -4.72
C THR A 146 -22.58 1.76 -6.05
N MET A 147 -21.53 1.02 -6.41
CA MET A 147 -21.50 0.18 -7.63
C MET A 147 -22.57 -0.92 -7.59
N ARG A 148 -22.76 -1.55 -6.43
CA ARG A 148 -23.78 -2.58 -6.25
C ARG A 148 -25.19 -2.02 -6.43
N ARG A 149 -25.49 -0.86 -5.83
CA ARG A 149 -26.77 -0.16 -6.00
C ARG A 149 -26.99 0.32 -7.43
N ALA A 150 -25.92 0.66 -8.14
CA ALA A 150 -25.93 0.98 -9.57
C ALA A 150 -26.04 -0.26 -10.49
N SER A 151 -26.31 -1.45 -9.93
CA SER A 151 -26.55 -2.70 -10.67
C SER A 151 -25.33 -3.23 -11.45
N ALA A 152 -24.11 -3.06 -10.90
CA ALA A 152 -22.93 -3.77 -11.39
C ALA A 152 -23.15 -5.30 -11.34
N GLU A 153 -22.64 -6.02 -12.35
CA GLU A 153 -22.75 -7.50 -12.41
C GLU A 153 -21.82 -8.13 -11.38
N LYS A 154 -20.53 -7.80 -11.46
CA LYS A 154 -19.50 -8.26 -10.51
C LYS A 154 -18.66 -7.09 -10.01
N ILE A 155 -18.22 -7.19 -8.77
CA ILE A 155 -17.36 -6.22 -8.11
C ILE A 155 -16.13 -6.95 -7.57
N THR A 156 -15.00 -6.75 -8.23
CA THR A 156 -13.69 -7.21 -7.78
C THR A 156 -12.96 -6.05 -7.12
N VAL A 157 -12.55 -6.21 -5.86
CA VAL A 157 -11.70 -5.22 -5.19
C VAL A 157 -10.24 -5.63 -5.33
N VAL A 158 -9.44 -4.72 -5.86
CA VAL A 158 -7.99 -4.84 -5.96
C VAL A 158 -7.42 -4.04 -4.79
N VAL A 159 -6.86 -4.74 -3.81
CA VAL A 159 -6.33 -4.19 -2.57
C VAL A 159 -4.82 -4.47 -2.53
N PRO A 160 -3.97 -3.67 -3.22
CA PRO A 160 -2.54 -3.91 -3.31
C PRO A 160 -1.83 -3.99 -1.95
N TYR A 161 -2.35 -3.29 -0.94
CA TYR A 161 -1.93 -3.42 0.45
C TYR A 161 -3.17 -3.61 1.33
N TYR A 162 -3.23 -4.74 2.03
CA TYR A 162 -4.31 -5.07 2.96
C TYR A 162 -3.97 -4.56 4.36
N GLY A 163 -4.55 -3.42 4.74
CA GLY A 163 -4.48 -2.87 6.09
C GLY A 163 -5.04 -3.85 7.13
N TYR A 164 -4.64 -3.68 8.39
CA TYR A 164 -4.99 -4.59 9.49
C TYR A 164 -4.46 -6.03 9.37
N ALA A 165 -3.75 -6.42 8.30
CA ALA A 165 -3.26 -7.78 8.08
C ALA A 165 -2.36 -8.35 9.19
N ARG A 166 -1.69 -7.50 9.99
CA ARG A 166 -0.88 -7.92 11.15
C ARG A 166 -1.71 -8.41 12.35
N GLN A 167 -3.02 -8.18 12.34
CA GLN A 167 -3.96 -8.58 13.38
C GLN A 167 -4.79 -9.78 12.88
N ASP A 168 -4.09 -10.85 12.50
CA ASP A 168 -4.62 -12.08 11.89
C ASP A 168 -4.93 -13.18 12.92
N ARG A 169 -4.44 -13.06 14.16
CA ARG A 169 -4.70 -13.99 15.24
C ARG A 169 -4.61 -13.32 16.61
N LYS A 170 -5.19 -13.98 17.62
CA LYS A 170 -5.10 -13.53 19.02
C LYS A 170 -3.74 -13.93 19.61
N MET A 171 -2.83 -12.95 19.71
CA MET A 171 -1.54 -13.14 20.40
C MET A 171 -1.68 -13.05 21.93
N THR A 172 -2.71 -12.36 22.41
CA THR A 172 -3.06 -12.21 23.84
C THR A 172 -4.58 -12.34 24.02
N SER A 173 -5.04 -12.42 25.27
CA SER A 173 -6.48 -12.44 25.56
C SER A 173 -7.14 -11.09 25.25
N ARG A 174 -8.42 -11.12 24.86
CA ARG A 174 -9.29 -9.93 24.65
C ARG A 174 -8.83 -8.95 23.57
N VAL A 175 -8.25 -9.45 22.48
CA VAL A 175 -7.93 -8.66 21.26
C VAL A 175 -8.81 -9.07 20.08
N PRO A 176 -9.10 -8.16 19.13
CA PRO A 176 -9.83 -8.51 17.91
C PRO A 176 -8.94 -9.30 16.93
N ILE A 177 -9.58 -9.87 15.91
CA ILE A 177 -8.91 -10.40 14.72
C ILE A 177 -9.31 -9.47 13.57
N SER A 178 -8.77 -8.26 13.60
CA SER A 178 -9.22 -7.17 12.73
C SER A 178 -9.11 -7.53 11.25
N ALA A 179 -8.11 -8.31 10.84
CA ALA A 179 -7.99 -8.76 9.45
C ALA A 179 -9.21 -9.58 8.98
N ALA A 180 -9.78 -10.40 9.88
CA ALA A 180 -10.99 -11.19 9.62
C ALA A 180 -12.26 -10.33 9.68
N ASP A 181 -12.31 -9.35 10.58
CA ASP A 181 -13.43 -8.41 10.66
C ASP A 181 -13.49 -7.53 9.40
N ILE A 182 -12.35 -7.08 8.86
CA ILE A 182 -12.29 -6.39 7.56
C ILE A 182 -12.78 -7.27 6.41
N ALA A 183 -12.41 -8.55 6.39
CA ALA A 183 -12.87 -9.48 5.36
C ALA A 183 -14.40 -9.58 5.37
N ARG A 184 -15.01 -9.77 6.55
CA ARG A 184 -16.46 -9.81 6.72
C ARG A 184 -17.16 -8.53 6.31
N LEU A 185 -16.55 -7.36 6.57
CA LEU A 185 -17.10 -6.08 6.13
C LEU A 185 -17.14 -5.99 4.60
N LEU A 186 -16.05 -6.37 3.92
CA LEU A 186 -15.99 -6.41 2.45
C LEU A 186 -17.03 -7.37 1.86
N GLU A 187 -17.21 -8.54 2.46
CA GLU A 187 -18.28 -9.47 2.05
C GLU A 187 -19.68 -8.87 2.25
N SER A 188 -19.90 -8.20 3.39
CA SER A 188 -21.22 -7.64 3.73
C SER A 188 -21.69 -6.53 2.78
N VAL A 189 -20.75 -5.76 2.21
CA VAL A 189 -21.08 -4.72 1.21
C VAL A 189 -21.26 -5.30 -0.20
N GLY A 190 -21.00 -6.58 -0.39
CA GLY A 190 -21.20 -7.29 -1.65
C GLY A 190 -20.00 -7.28 -2.58
N VAL A 191 -18.78 -7.46 -2.07
CA VAL A 191 -17.61 -7.80 -2.89
C VAL A 191 -17.75 -9.24 -3.41
N ASP A 192 -17.47 -9.47 -4.70
CA ASP A 192 -17.52 -10.81 -5.31
C ASP A 192 -16.14 -11.48 -5.38
N ARG A 193 -15.06 -10.71 -5.41
CA ARG A 193 -13.68 -11.22 -5.47
C ARG A 193 -12.70 -10.21 -4.89
N VAL A 194 -11.62 -10.70 -4.29
CA VAL A 194 -10.51 -9.86 -3.80
C VAL A 194 -9.24 -10.24 -4.54
N VAL A 195 -8.50 -9.24 -5.02
CA VAL A 195 -7.13 -9.39 -5.50
C VAL A 195 -6.22 -8.63 -4.55
N ALA A 196 -5.31 -9.33 -3.89
CA ALA A 196 -4.34 -8.75 -2.97
C ALA A 196 -2.91 -9.03 -3.45
N LEU A 197 -1.94 -8.29 -2.92
CA LEU A 197 -0.52 -8.55 -3.14
C LEU A 197 0.16 -8.81 -1.79
N ASP A 198 0.87 -9.93 -1.68
CA ASP A 198 1.65 -10.34 -0.51
C ASP A 198 0.96 -10.09 0.84
N LEU A 199 -0.23 -10.68 1.03
CA LEU A 199 -0.87 -10.72 2.34
C LEU A 199 0.12 -11.14 3.43
N HIS A 200 0.09 -10.44 4.58
CA HIS A 200 1.00 -10.69 5.71
C HIS A 200 1.04 -12.18 6.11
N CYS A 201 -0.11 -12.85 6.01
CA CYS A 201 -0.31 -14.24 6.34
C CYS A 201 -1.22 -14.87 5.27
N GLY A 202 -0.82 -16.03 4.73
CA GLY A 202 -1.57 -16.71 3.66
C GLY A 202 -2.98 -17.14 4.08
N GLN A 203 -3.19 -17.36 5.38
CA GLN A 203 -4.44 -17.75 6.02
C GLN A 203 -5.52 -16.67 5.92
N ILE A 204 -5.16 -15.40 5.66
CA ILE A 204 -6.12 -14.31 5.46
C ILE A 204 -7.08 -14.63 4.30
N GLN A 205 -6.63 -15.40 3.30
CA GLN A 205 -7.50 -15.87 2.22
C GLN A 205 -8.70 -16.69 2.74
N GLY A 206 -8.53 -17.43 3.84
CA GLY A 206 -9.59 -18.19 4.49
C GLY A 206 -10.49 -17.39 5.43
N PHE A 207 -10.24 -16.08 5.60
CA PHE A 207 -11.18 -15.20 6.32
C PHE A 207 -12.36 -14.78 5.44
N PHE A 208 -12.18 -14.85 4.13
CA PHE A 208 -13.26 -14.71 3.17
C PHE A 208 -13.98 -16.06 3.04
N GLY A 209 -15.30 -16.01 3.04
CA GLY A 209 -16.17 -17.14 2.82
C GLY A 209 -16.06 -17.68 1.39
N PRO A 210 -16.67 -18.85 1.12
CA PRO A 210 -16.50 -19.58 -0.13
C PRO A 210 -17.06 -18.86 -1.37
N ARG A 211 -17.84 -17.78 -1.17
CA ARG A 211 -18.42 -16.99 -2.26
C ARG A 211 -17.47 -15.93 -2.79
N VAL A 212 -16.45 -15.55 -2.02
CA VAL A 212 -15.51 -14.47 -2.36
C VAL A 212 -14.11 -15.07 -2.53
N PRO A 213 -13.76 -15.54 -3.74
CA PRO A 213 -12.39 -15.97 -4.02
C PRO A 213 -11.40 -14.84 -3.77
N VAL A 214 -10.24 -15.21 -3.24
CA VAL A 214 -9.13 -14.30 -2.99
C VAL A 214 -7.93 -14.74 -3.82
N ASP A 215 -7.49 -13.88 -4.72
CA ASP A 215 -6.24 -14.05 -5.46
C ASP A 215 -5.13 -13.27 -4.74
N ASN A 216 -4.30 -13.96 -3.96
CA ASN A 216 -3.11 -13.38 -3.33
C ASN A 216 -1.88 -13.50 -4.25
N LEU A 217 -1.55 -12.42 -4.93
CA LEU A 217 -0.42 -12.34 -5.85
C LEU A 217 0.90 -12.14 -5.08
N ALA A 218 2.03 -12.49 -5.71
CA ALA A 218 3.36 -12.34 -5.10
C ALA A 218 4.22 -11.27 -5.79
N ALA A 219 4.67 -10.26 -5.05
CA ALA A 219 5.53 -9.19 -5.56
C ALA A 219 7.00 -9.62 -5.69
N ALA A 220 7.38 -10.74 -5.06
CA ALA A 220 8.75 -11.26 -5.06
C ALA A 220 9.38 -11.32 -6.47
N ARG A 221 8.58 -11.58 -7.52
CA ARG A 221 9.06 -11.61 -8.91
C ARG A 221 9.62 -10.28 -9.42
N VAL A 222 9.03 -9.17 -8.98
CA VAL A 222 9.50 -7.83 -9.34
C VAL A 222 10.85 -7.58 -8.69
N GLY A 223 10.99 -7.92 -7.40
CA GLY A 223 12.26 -7.83 -6.67
C GLY A 223 13.33 -8.74 -7.27
N VAL A 224 13.01 -10.01 -7.52
CA VAL A 224 13.93 -10.96 -8.15
C VAL A 224 14.43 -10.44 -9.49
N SER A 225 13.53 -9.95 -10.36
CA SER A 225 13.94 -9.38 -11.66
C SER A 225 14.81 -8.13 -11.52
N TYR A 226 14.61 -7.33 -10.48
CA TYR A 226 15.45 -6.18 -10.20
C TYR A 226 16.87 -6.62 -9.82
N PHE A 227 16.98 -7.48 -8.80
CA PHE A 227 18.28 -7.93 -8.29
C PHE A 227 19.04 -8.79 -9.29
N ALA A 228 18.36 -9.58 -10.11
CA ALA A 228 18.99 -10.40 -11.15
C ALA A 228 19.55 -9.60 -12.33
N ARG A 229 19.01 -8.39 -12.60
CA ARG A 229 19.35 -7.62 -13.82
C ARG A 229 20.08 -6.32 -13.57
N LYS A 230 19.80 -5.65 -12.45
CA LYS A 230 20.32 -4.30 -12.16
C LYS A 230 21.43 -4.30 -11.13
N VAL A 231 21.58 -5.36 -10.35
CA VAL A 231 22.57 -5.43 -9.27
C VAL A 231 23.53 -6.57 -9.58
N ASP A 232 24.81 -6.25 -9.72
CA ASP A 232 25.85 -7.25 -9.84
C ASP A 232 26.13 -7.85 -8.46
N LEU A 233 25.53 -9.00 -8.16
CA LEU A 233 25.61 -9.67 -6.86
C LEU A 233 26.71 -10.73 -6.89
N GLU A 234 27.51 -10.78 -5.83
CA GLU A 234 28.52 -11.82 -5.63
C GLU A 234 28.25 -12.57 -4.33
N ASN A 235 28.18 -13.90 -4.46
CA ASN A 235 27.78 -14.84 -3.43
C ASN A 235 26.50 -14.40 -2.70
N PRO A 236 25.37 -14.22 -3.41
CA PRO A 236 24.15 -13.68 -2.82
C PRO A 236 23.61 -14.60 -1.72
N VAL A 237 23.19 -14.01 -0.60
CA VAL A 237 22.51 -14.71 0.50
C VAL A 237 21.19 -14.02 0.79
N ILE A 238 20.08 -14.76 0.71
CA ILE A 238 18.78 -14.23 1.06
C ILE A 238 18.56 -14.39 2.56
N VAL A 239 18.20 -13.31 3.25
CA VAL A 239 18.09 -13.27 4.70
C VAL A 239 16.65 -13.02 5.12
N SER A 240 16.11 -13.89 5.98
CA SER A 240 14.85 -13.64 6.67
C SER A 240 15.08 -12.85 7.96
N PRO A 241 14.41 -11.70 8.20
CA PRO A 241 14.59 -10.88 9.39
C PRO A 241 13.97 -11.49 10.67
N ASP A 242 13.14 -12.52 10.52
CA ASP A 242 12.60 -13.33 11.60
C ASP A 242 12.18 -14.73 11.10
N ALA A 243 11.67 -15.57 12.01
CA ALA A 243 11.23 -16.92 11.69
C ALA A 243 9.97 -16.99 10.81
N GLY A 244 9.12 -15.95 10.84
CA GLY A 244 7.89 -15.91 10.03
C GLY A 244 8.17 -15.70 8.54
N GLY A 245 9.24 -14.97 8.21
CA GLY A 245 9.62 -14.65 6.84
C GLY A 245 10.38 -15.74 6.07
N VAL A 246 10.75 -16.87 6.70
CA VAL A 246 11.67 -17.85 6.10
C VAL A 246 11.13 -18.45 4.80
N TYR A 247 9.83 -18.76 4.75
CA TYR A 247 9.20 -19.26 3.54
C TYR A 247 9.30 -18.24 2.39
N ARG A 248 9.10 -16.95 2.68
CA ARG A 248 9.21 -15.85 1.71
C ARG A 248 10.64 -15.70 1.20
N ALA A 249 11.62 -15.72 2.11
CA ALA A 249 13.04 -15.70 1.77
C ALA A 249 13.42 -16.89 0.87
N LYS A 250 12.92 -18.09 1.16
CA LYS A 250 13.12 -19.28 0.33
C LYS A 250 12.55 -19.11 -1.08
N VAL A 251 11.31 -18.64 -1.22
CA VAL A 251 10.69 -18.41 -2.54
C VAL A 251 11.45 -17.35 -3.34
N PHE A 252 11.90 -16.29 -2.69
CA PHE A 252 12.72 -15.26 -3.33
C PHE A 252 14.05 -15.82 -3.83
N ARG A 253 14.74 -16.62 -3.01
CA ARG A 253 15.98 -17.32 -3.35
C ARG A 253 15.81 -18.24 -4.55
N GLU A 254 14.76 -19.08 -4.55
CA GLU A 254 14.46 -19.97 -5.68
C GLU A 254 14.21 -19.18 -6.96
N GLY A 255 13.47 -18.06 -6.87
CA GLY A 255 13.27 -17.15 -8.00
C GLY A 255 14.57 -16.54 -8.52
N LEU A 256 15.47 -16.13 -7.62
CA LEU A 256 16.78 -15.57 -7.99
C LEU A 256 17.63 -16.63 -8.69
N ASN A 257 17.77 -17.82 -8.09
CA ASN A 257 18.53 -18.93 -8.67
C ASN A 257 18.02 -19.30 -10.07
N LEU A 258 16.71 -19.29 -10.30
CA LEU A 258 16.13 -19.56 -11.61
C LEU A 258 16.46 -18.49 -12.67
N GLN A 259 16.65 -17.22 -12.28
CA GLN A 259 16.93 -16.14 -13.22
C GLN A 259 18.42 -15.94 -13.48
N THR A 260 19.27 -16.11 -12.47
CA THR A 260 20.71 -15.88 -12.57
C THR A 260 21.51 -17.15 -12.82
N GLY A 261 20.96 -18.33 -12.54
CA GLY A 261 21.69 -19.60 -12.53
C GLY A 261 22.67 -19.74 -11.36
N SER A 262 22.68 -18.80 -10.42
CA SER A 262 23.56 -18.83 -9.23
C SER A 262 22.95 -19.65 -8.10
N ASP A 263 23.77 -20.25 -7.24
CA ASP A 263 23.33 -20.87 -5.99
C ASP A 263 23.35 -19.86 -4.84
N ALA A 264 22.26 -19.11 -4.67
CA ALA A 264 22.16 -18.16 -3.57
C ALA A 264 21.96 -18.88 -2.22
N GLY A 265 22.63 -18.41 -1.17
CA GLY A 265 22.46 -18.91 0.19
C GLY A 265 21.13 -18.50 0.83
N LEU A 266 20.81 -19.12 1.97
CA LEU A 266 19.67 -18.74 2.81
C LEU A 266 20.14 -18.58 4.26
N ALA A 267 19.80 -17.46 4.88
CA ALA A 267 20.06 -17.20 6.29
C ALA A 267 18.80 -16.68 6.99
N MET A 268 18.77 -16.77 8.32
CA MET A 268 17.68 -16.28 9.15
C MET A 268 18.22 -15.62 10.40
N ILE A 269 17.58 -14.52 10.81
CA ILE A 269 17.83 -13.88 12.09
C ILE A 269 16.80 -14.39 13.11
N VAL A 270 17.28 -14.98 14.20
CA VAL A 270 16.46 -15.41 15.33
C VAL A 270 16.53 -14.34 16.41
N LYS A 271 15.37 -13.82 16.80
CA LYS A 271 15.27 -12.88 17.93
C LYS A 271 15.06 -13.67 19.21
N GLN A 272 16.07 -13.71 20.08
CA GLN A 272 15.87 -14.18 21.45
C GLN A 272 15.18 -13.07 22.24
N ARG A 273 13.95 -13.31 22.70
CA ARG A 273 13.26 -12.41 23.63
C ARG A 273 13.37 -13.00 25.04
N PRO A 274 14.35 -12.60 25.87
CA PRO A 274 14.46 -13.13 27.23
C PRO A 274 13.26 -12.74 28.10
N ARG A 275 12.69 -11.53 27.91
CA ARG A 275 11.40 -11.07 28.49
C ARG A 275 10.76 -10.01 27.60
N ALA A 276 9.44 -9.80 27.74
CA ALA A 276 8.75 -8.67 27.10
C ALA A 276 9.37 -7.34 27.57
N GLY A 277 9.84 -6.50 26.64
CA GLY A 277 10.40 -5.17 26.93
C GLY A 277 11.92 -5.07 27.03
N VAL A 278 12.66 -6.19 27.03
CA VAL A 278 14.14 -6.17 26.95
C VAL A 278 14.56 -6.26 25.48
N VAL A 279 15.56 -5.46 25.07
CA VAL A 279 16.13 -5.53 23.72
C VAL A 279 16.71 -6.93 23.53
N GLY A 280 16.02 -7.75 22.74
CA GLY A 280 16.42 -9.12 22.47
C GLY A 280 17.73 -9.19 21.68
N GLN A 281 18.58 -10.15 22.04
CA GLN A 281 19.76 -10.50 21.25
C GLN A 281 19.28 -11.11 19.91
N MET A 282 19.94 -10.71 18.82
CA MET A 282 19.67 -11.23 17.48
C MET A 282 20.80 -12.18 17.10
N ASP A 283 20.46 -13.45 16.88
CA ASP A 283 21.41 -14.46 16.43
C ASP A 283 21.20 -14.74 14.95
N LEU A 284 22.30 -14.86 14.21
CA LEU A 284 22.29 -15.20 12.79
C LEU A 284 22.47 -16.71 12.62
N VAL A 285 21.58 -17.34 11.87
CA VAL A 285 21.70 -18.72 11.42
C VAL A 285 21.97 -18.71 9.91
N GLY A 286 23.15 -19.19 9.53
CA GLY A 286 23.66 -19.15 8.14
C GLY A 286 24.99 -18.39 8.05
N GLU A 287 25.72 -18.62 6.96
CA GLU A 287 27.00 -17.94 6.67
C GLU A 287 26.76 -16.72 5.76
N VAL A 288 27.38 -15.59 6.09
CA VAL A 288 27.21 -14.32 5.37
C VAL A 288 28.53 -13.59 5.12
N THR A 289 29.66 -14.13 5.58
CA THR A 289 30.98 -13.51 5.44
C THR A 289 31.35 -13.40 3.97
N GLY A 290 31.64 -12.17 3.51
CA GLY A 290 31.99 -11.89 2.11
C GLY A 290 30.80 -11.88 1.13
N CYS A 291 29.58 -12.18 1.59
CA CYS A 291 28.39 -12.29 0.77
C CYS A 291 27.64 -10.96 0.59
N ASP A 292 26.97 -10.79 -0.54
CA ASP A 292 25.91 -9.78 -0.67
C ASP A 292 24.61 -10.29 -0.08
N CYS A 293 24.14 -9.63 0.98
CA CYS A 293 22.93 -10.06 1.68
C CYS A 293 21.71 -9.29 1.17
N ILE A 294 20.60 -9.99 0.94
CA ILE A 294 19.30 -9.38 0.62
C ILE A 294 18.30 -9.76 1.71
N ILE A 295 17.94 -8.81 2.56
CA ILE A 295 16.89 -8.99 3.56
C ILE A 295 15.53 -8.95 2.85
N VAL A 296 14.74 -10.01 2.97
CA VAL A 296 13.42 -10.11 2.33
C VAL A 296 12.32 -10.13 3.39
N ASP A 297 11.40 -9.18 3.32
CA ASP A 297 10.25 -9.07 4.22
C ASP A 297 8.96 -8.75 3.44
N ASP A 298 7.77 -8.88 4.05
CA ASP A 298 6.53 -8.41 3.40
C ASP A 298 6.39 -6.90 3.47
N MET A 299 6.82 -6.28 4.58
CA MET A 299 6.61 -4.86 4.76
C MET A 299 7.62 -4.18 5.67
N ILE A 300 7.90 -2.90 5.40
CA ILE A 300 8.76 -2.06 6.22
C ILE A 300 7.93 -0.92 6.82
N ASP A 301 7.81 -0.93 8.14
CA ASP A 301 7.05 0.07 8.89
C ASP A 301 7.98 1.12 9.50
N THR A 302 8.45 0.92 10.74
CA THR A 302 9.37 1.90 11.38
C THR A 302 10.85 1.69 11.02
N ALA A 303 11.15 0.74 10.14
CA ALA A 303 12.50 0.27 9.76
C ALA A 303 13.43 -0.18 10.92
N GLY A 304 12.95 -0.24 12.18
CA GLY A 304 13.81 -0.53 13.33
C GLY A 304 14.39 -1.94 13.34
N THR A 305 13.58 -2.95 13.01
CA THR A 305 14.05 -4.34 12.83
C THR A 305 15.03 -4.43 11.67
N LEU A 306 14.69 -3.79 10.54
CA LEU A 306 15.47 -3.85 9.31
C LEU A 306 16.88 -3.29 9.51
N CYS A 307 17.02 -2.10 10.07
CA CYS A 307 18.34 -1.49 10.27
C CYS A 307 19.20 -2.31 11.23
N LYS A 308 18.62 -2.82 12.33
CA LYS A 308 19.34 -3.70 13.26
C LYS A 308 19.81 -5.01 12.60
N ALA A 309 18.96 -5.58 11.76
CA ALA A 309 19.32 -6.76 10.98
C ALA A 309 20.48 -6.46 10.02
N ALA A 310 20.44 -5.32 9.33
CA ALA A 310 21.51 -4.88 8.44
C ALA A 310 22.83 -4.67 9.19
N ASP A 311 22.79 -4.00 10.35
CA ASP A 311 23.98 -3.77 11.18
C ASP A 311 24.58 -5.10 11.68
N LEU A 312 23.73 -6.06 12.08
CA LEU A 312 24.17 -7.41 12.46
C LEU A 312 24.86 -8.12 11.30
N LEU A 313 24.28 -8.10 10.10
CA LEU A 313 24.87 -8.73 8.92
C LEU A 313 26.24 -8.11 8.57
N ARG A 314 26.36 -6.78 8.63
CA ARG A 314 27.64 -6.09 8.45
C ARG A 314 28.66 -6.50 9.52
N ALA A 315 28.26 -6.55 10.79
CA ALA A 315 29.13 -7.00 11.87
C ALA A 315 29.57 -8.47 11.74
N LYS A 316 28.79 -9.30 11.04
CA LYS A 316 29.10 -10.69 10.70
C LYS A 316 29.86 -10.85 9.38
N GLY A 317 30.30 -9.76 8.75
CA GLY A 317 31.17 -9.80 7.57
C GLY A 317 30.46 -9.72 6.22
N ALA A 318 29.16 -9.39 6.17
CA ALA A 318 28.47 -9.18 4.90
C ALA A 318 29.09 -8.03 4.08
N ARG A 319 29.30 -8.25 2.78
CA ARG A 319 29.97 -7.31 1.87
C ARG A 319 29.10 -6.09 1.54
N ARG A 320 27.85 -6.33 1.19
CA ARG A 320 26.79 -5.32 1.03
C ARG A 320 25.48 -5.86 1.57
N VAL A 321 24.61 -4.97 2.03
CA VAL A 321 23.30 -5.35 2.54
C VAL A 321 22.22 -4.57 1.81
N TYR A 322 21.34 -5.31 1.16
CA TYR A 322 20.16 -4.82 0.48
C TYR A 322 18.90 -5.25 1.22
N CYS A 323 17.78 -4.62 0.90
CA CYS A 323 16.47 -5.05 1.35
C CYS A 323 15.47 -5.05 0.21
N PHE A 324 14.61 -6.07 0.18
CA PHE A 324 13.38 -6.09 -0.59
C PHE A 324 12.19 -6.25 0.35
N ALA A 325 11.17 -5.41 0.18
CA ALA A 325 9.88 -5.63 0.83
C ALA A 325 8.71 -5.24 -0.06
N SER A 326 7.60 -5.97 0.00
CA SER A 326 6.44 -5.69 -0.83
C SER A 326 5.74 -4.38 -0.45
N HIS A 327 5.70 -4.01 0.83
CA HIS A 327 5.00 -2.81 1.28
C HIS A 327 5.90 -1.86 2.08
N GLY A 328 6.24 -0.71 1.49
CA GLY A 328 6.98 0.35 2.17
C GLY A 328 6.04 1.32 2.88
N LEU A 329 5.67 1.06 4.14
CA LEU A 329 4.84 1.96 4.95
C LEU A 329 5.65 3.18 5.44
N PHE A 330 6.90 2.93 5.83
CA PHE A 330 7.86 3.95 6.27
C PHE A 330 7.34 4.95 7.32
N SER A 331 6.64 4.48 8.35
CA SER A 331 6.09 5.33 9.38
C SER A 331 7.15 5.89 10.35
N GLY A 332 6.87 7.07 10.91
CA GLY A 332 7.71 7.70 11.93
C GLY A 332 9.17 7.90 11.46
N PRO A 333 10.17 7.40 12.19
CA PRO A 333 11.58 7.64 11.89
C PRO A 333 12.16 6.73 10.79
N ALA A 334 11.33 5.97 10.05
CA ALA A 334 11.79 4.92 9.14
C ALA A 334 12.79 5.43 8.08
N VAL A 335 12.43 6.50 7.36
CA VAL A 335 13.28 7.07 6.29
C VAL A 335 14.62 7.56 6.85
N GLN A 336 14.60 8.21 8.02
CA GLN A 336 15.82 8.70 8.67
C GLN A 336 16.73 7.54 9.10
N ARG A 337 16.14 6.44 9.59
CA ARG A 337 16.90 5.22 9.95
C ARG A 337 17.53 4.59 8.71
N ILE A 338 16.76 4.45 7.63
CA ILE A 338 17.26 3.88 6.36
C ILE A 338 18.41 4.73 5.81
N SER A 339 18.23 6.05 5.74
CA SER A 339 19.27 7.00 5.31
C SER A 339 20.59 6.80 6.06
N LYS A 340 20.54 6.70 7.40
CA LYS A 340 21.72 6.56 8.26
C LYS A 340 22.25 5.12 8.38
N SER A 341 21.50 4.12 7.92
CA SER A 341 21.89 2.71 8.05
C SER A 341 22.99 2.31 7.08
N CYS A 342 23.55 1.13 7.29
CA CYS A 342 24.52 0.50 6.39
C CYS A 342 23.89 -0.13 5.13
N LEU A 343 22.59 0.03 4.89
CA LEU A 343 21.91 -0.50 3.71
C LEU A 343 22.37 0.23 2.44
N GLU A 344 22.64 -0.53 1.38
CA GLU A 344 22.94 0.01 0.06
C GLU A 344 21.66 0.49 -0.64
N LYS A 345 20.64 -0.37 -0.64
CA LYS A 345 19.34 -0.08 -1.24
C LYS A 345 18.21 -0.79 -0.50
N VAL A 346 17.09 -0.10 -0.36
CA VAL A 346 15.81 -0.59 0.13
C VAL A 346 14.82 -0.52 -1.02
N VAL A 347 14.53 -1.67 -1.61
CA VAL A 347 13.67 -1.83 -2.77
C VAL A 347 12.28 -2.22 -2.29
N VAL A 348 11.29 -1.42 -2.64
CA VAL A 348 9.87 -1.70 -2.37
C VAL A 348 9.05 -1.66 -3.65
N VAL A 349 7.80 -2.10 -3.61
CA VAL A 349 6.87 -1.91 -4.73
C VAL A 349 5.84 -0.82 -4.44
N ASN A 350 5.22 -0.27 -5.49
CA ASN A 350 4.25 0.84 -5.41
C ASN A 350 2.85 0.44 -4.94
N THR A 351 2.72 -0.57 -4.08
CA THR A 351 1.44 -0.92 -3.41
C THR A 351 0.95 0.19 -2.49
N ILE A 352 1.87 0.97 -1.92
CA ILE A 352 1.62 2.15 -1.08
C ILE A 352 2.34 3.34 -1.73
N PRO A 353 1.69 4.51 -1.87
CA PRO A 353 2.36 5.70 -2.36
C PRO A 353 3.43 6.17 -1.36
N LEU A 354 4.61 6.54 -1.86
CA LEU A 354 5.66 7.08 -0.99
C LEU A 354 5.34 8.52 -0.57
N ALA A 355 5.58 8.81 0.72
CA ALA A 355 5.65 10.18 1.21
C ALA A 355 6.86 10.91 0.59
N SER A 356 6.80 12.25 0.57
CA SER A 356 7.83 13.10 -0.06
C SER A 356 9.24 12.80 0.45
N ASN A 357 9.40 12.64 1.77
CA ASN A 357 10.68 12.30 2.39
C ASN A 357 11.26 10.96 1.92
N ALA A 358 10.42 9.96 1.65
CA ALA A 358 10.85 8.66 1.13
C ALA A 358 11.19 8.75 -0.36
N LYS A 359 10.46 9.56 -1.15
CA LYS A 359 10.76 9.82 -2.57
C LYS A 359 12.13 10.47 -2.77
N THR A 360 12.58 11.31 -1.82
CA THR A 360 13.88 12.00 -1.88
C THR A 360 15.02 11.22 -1.23
N CYS A 361 14.80 9.98 -0.77
CA CYS A 361 15.84 9.20 -0.13
C CYS A 361 16.55 8.32 -1.15
N ASP A 362 17.84 8.57 -1.41
CA ASP A 362 18.63 7.86 -2.43
C ASP A 362 18.71 6.34 -2.21
N LYS A 363 18.56 5.89 -0.97
CA LYS A 363 18.56 4.47 -0.60
C LYS A 363 17.22 3.79 -0.87
N ILE A 364 16.13 4.52 -1.05
CA ILE A 364 14.80 3.93 -1.30
C ILE A 364 14.54 3.93 -2.81
N GLU A 365 14.16 2.78 -3.35
CA GLU A 365 13.70 2.67 -4.74
C GLU A 365 12.37 1.93 -4.77
N GLN A 366 11.43 2.46 -5.55
CA GLN A 366 10.09 1.91 -5.68
C GLN A 366 9.88 1.36 -7.08
N LEU A 367 9.50 0.08 -7.16
CA LEU A 367 9.21 -0.62 -8.41
C LEU A 367 7.70 -0.69 -8.65
N SER A 368 7.29 -0.71 -9.93
CA SER A 368 5.87 -0.82 -10.27
C SER A 368 5.39 -2.27 -10.25
N VAL A 369 4.23 -2.52 -9.62
CA VAL A 369 3.47 -3.78 -9.73
C VAL A 369 2.29 -3.70 -10.67
N ALA A 370 2.13 -2.57 -11.39
CA ALA A 370 1.05 -2.39 -12.35
C ALA A 370 0.96 -3.52 -13.40
N PRO A 371 2.07 -4.04 -13.97
CA PRO A 371 1.99 -5.13 -14.92
C PRO A 371 1.41 -6.42 -14.33
N ILE A 372 1.78 -6.75 -13.09
CA ILE A 372 1.28 -7.95 -12.39
C ILE A 372 -0.21 -7.79 -12.07
N LEU A 373 -0.62 -6.63 -11.57
CA LEU A 373 -2.03 -6.39 -11.22
C LEU A 373 -2.91 -6.28 -12.47
N GLY A 374 -2.44 -5.61 -13.52
CA GLY A 374 -3.16 -5.48 -14.80
C GLY A 374 -3.32 -6.83 -15.52
N ASP A 375 -2.27 -7.67 -15.54
CA ASP A 375 -2.37 -9.03 -16.09
C ASP A 375 -3.35 -9.90 -15.31
N ALA A 376 -3.39 -9.75 -13.97
CA ALA A 376 -4.34 -10.47 -13.13
C ALA A 376 -5.78 -10.02 -13.44
N ILE A 377 -6.04 -8.71 -13.53
CA ILE A 377 -7.35 -8.15 -13.89
C ILE A 377 -7.81 -8.68 -15.26
N LYS A 378 -6.95 -8.60 -16.29
CA LYS A 378 -7.22 -9.14 -17.63
C LYS A 378 -7.60 -10.62 -17.58
N ARG A 379 -6.84 -11.43 -16.84
CA ARG A 379 -7.10 -12.88 -16.74
C ARG A 379 -8.38 -13.19 -16.00
N ILE A 380 -8.67 -12.49 -14.90
CA ILE A 380 -9.91 -12.67 -14.14
C ILE A 380 -11.12 -12.37 -15.03
N HIS A 381 -11.08 -11.25 -15.73
CA HIS A 381 -12.16 -10.84 -16.64
C HIS A 381 -12.39 -11.83 -17.78
N MET A 382 -11.29 -12.22 -18.44
CA MET A 382 -11.30 -13.20 -19.54
C MET A 382 -11.49 -14.64 -19.07
N ARG A 383 -11.72 -14.89 -17.77
CA ARG A 383 -11.87 -16.22 -17.16
C ARG A 383 -10.67 -17.16 -17.45
N LYS A 384 -9.48 -16.59 -17.57
CA LYS A 384 -8.21 -17.30 -17.77
C LYS A 384 -7.56 -17.59 -16.41
N SER A 385 -6.67 -18.59 -16.40
CA SER A 385 -5.94 -18.96 -15.19
C SER A 385 -5.03 -17.83 -14.70
N VAL A 386 -5.24 -17.38 -13.46
CA VAL A 386 -4.35 -16.47 -12.73
C VAL A 386 -3.08 -17.21 -12.28
N SER A 387 -3.20 -18.49 -11.88
CA SER A 387 -2.04 -19.30 -11.45
C SER A 387 -1.03 -19.51 -12.57
N ALA A 388 -1.48 -19.48 -13.83
CA ALA A 388 -0.59 -19.55 -15.00
C ALA A 388 0.35 -18.33 -15.13
N MET A 389 0.07 -17.21 -14.46
CA MET A 389 1.03 -16.12 -14.32
C MET A 389 2.27 -16.56 -13.54
N PHE A 390 2.09 -17.50 -12.61
CA PHE A 390 3.12 -17.97 -11.68
C PHE A 390 3.80 -19.27 -12.12
N SER A 391 3.27 -19.98 -13.12
CA SER A 391 3.93 -21.15 -13.71
C SER A 391 4.71 -20.74 -14.97
N GLY A 392 6.00 -20.44 -14.82
CA GLY A 392 7.00 -20.43 -15.90
C GLY A 392 6.69 -19.63 -17.18
N LYS A 393 7.14 -18.36 -17.24
CA LYS A 393 7.72 -17.68 -18.42
C LYS A 393 8.18 -16.27 -18.03
N LYS A 394 9.24 -15.79 -18.68
CA LYS A 394 9.83 -14.45 -18.51
C LYS A 394 8.72 -13.39 -18.60
N VAL A 395 8.48 -12.64 -17.52
CA VAL A 395 7.80 -11.35 -17.66
C VAL A 395 8.80 -10.42 -18.33
N VAL A 396 8.49 -10.01 -19.56
CA VAL A 396 9.16 -8.89 -20.22
C VAL A 396 8.65 -7.65 -19.51
N ALA A 397 9.50 -7.03 -18.69
CA ALA A 397 9.20 -5.72 -18.13
C ALA A 397 9.07 -4.74 -19.30
N ALA A 398 7.95 -4.01 -19.35
CA ALA A 398 7.78 -2.88 -20.24
C ALA A 398 8.94 -1.89 -20.00
N ALA A 399 9.77 -1.70 -21.02
CA ALA A 399 10.70 -0.58 -21.05
C ALA A 399 9.86 0.70 -21.16
N SER A 400 10.09 1.65 -20.26
CA SER A 400 9.57 3.00 -20.43
C SER A 400 10.19 3.61 -21.70
N PRO A 401 9.39 4.10 -22.66
CA PRO A 401 9.91 4.76 -23.85
C PRO A 401 10.32 6.20 -23.50
N ALA A 402 11.39 6.36 -22.72
CA ALA A 402 11.93 7.66 -22.35
C ALA A 402 13.41 7.59 -21.96
N ALA A 403 14.27 7.04 -22.83
CA ALA A 403 15.73 7.15 -22.64
C ALA A 403 16.55 6.94 -23.93
N GLU A 404 15.99 7.17 -25.12
CA GLU A 404 16.76 7.02 -26.37
C GLU A 404 16.44 8.14 -27.36
N ARG A 405 16.61 9.40 -26.90
CA ARG A 405 16.88 10.58 -27.74
C ARG A 405 17.66 11.63 -26.92
N ALA A 406 18.97 11.43 -26.83
CA ALA A 406 19.97 12.48 -26.65
C ALA A 406 21.30 11.99 -27.23
#